data_AF-A0A3B9KTP4-F1
#
_entry.id   AF-A0A3B9KTP4-F1
#
_cell.length_a   1.000
_cell.length_b   1.000
_cell.length_c   1.000
_cell.angle_alpha   90.00
_cell.angle_beta   90.00
_cell.angle_gamma   90.00
#
_symmetry.space_group_name_H-M   'P 1'
#
loop_
_entity.id
_entity.type
_entity.pdbx_description
1 polymer ?
#
loop_
_entity_poly.entity_id
_entity_poly.type
_entity_poly.pdbx_seq_one_letter_code
_entity_poly.pdbx_strand_id
1 'polypeptide(L)'
;MTKFQDGKTVFCGKYHETANYDIANERIAVRADGKGGLTSYRVANATGELLSPALSLDLAVNGKRLSPYLSKTVKMVGRMQEVVLQTDAGELSVTTFLDKTTNGVFFLLKGEGLDIDVCFNCRAAKSVSQSGAFVQGENFCLSSSAAGDWVKENDCFYAAAKGEVKLLFSLNASVEEHLAAFQTFDDRFARCKAEVAEVVFPASVQTEEQKALYLAAYFTALENHKTIGEFNAFAAGINYLDPVRTYYRDSYFTVLPLLSSRPELVKAQILTLAKG
;
A
#
# COMPACT_ATOMS: atom_id res chain seq x y z
N MET A 1 -18.40 -9.57 7.79
CA MET A 1 -19.07 -8.50 8.57
C MET A 1 -18.07 -7.38 8.79
N THR A 2 -18.44 -6.14 8.49
CA THR A 2 -17.59 -4.96 8.73
C THR A 2 -17.79 -4.43 10.14
N LYS A 3 -16.71 -4.09 10.83
CA LYS A 3 -16.70 -3.49 12.17
C LYS A 3 -15.72 -2.31 12.18
N PHE A 4 -15.84 -1.45 13.19
CA PHE A 4 -14.93 -0.32 13.40
C PHE A 4 -14.25 -0.48 14.76
N GLN A 5 -12.92 -0.37 14.79
CA GLN A 5 -12.13 -0.59 15.99
C GLN A 5 -10.83 0.20 15.94
N ASP A 6 -10.53 0.96 17.00
CA ASP A 6 -9.32 1.78 17.14
C ASP A 6 -9.11 2.72 15.94
N GLY A 7 -10.19 3.31 15.43
CA GLY A 7 -10.18 4.15 14.22
C GLY A 7 -9.91 3.40 12.91
N LYS A 8 -9.99 2.06 12.89
CA LYS A 8 -9.76 1.24 11.69
C LYS A 8 -11.08 0.69 11.16
N THR A 9 -11.16 0.54 9.84
CA THR A 9 -12.19 -0.29 9.21
C THR A 9 -11.71 -1.74 9.25
N VAL A 10 -12.50 -2.62 9.85
CA VAL A 10 -12.17 -4.04 10.06
C VAL A 10 -13.14 -4.92 9.29
N PHE A 11 -12.60 -5.78 8.44
CA PHE A 11 -13.35 -6.81 7.71
C PHE A 11 -12.97 -8.19 8.23
N CYS A 12 -13.96 -8.97 8.69
CA CYS A 12 -13.77 -10.40 9.01
C CYS A 12 -14.43 -11.26 7.94
N GLY A 13 -13.69 -12.25 7.43
CA GLY A 13 -14.12 -13.11 6.34
C GLY A 13 -13.23 -14.33 6.14
N LYS A 14 -13.31 -14.93 4.96
CA LYS A 14 -12.47 -16.06 4.52
C LYS A 14 -11.33 -15.59 3.63
N TYR A 15 -10.22 -16.33 3.60
CA TYR A 15 -9.00 -15.90 2.90
C TYR A 15 -9.26 -15.54 1.43
N HIS A 16 -10.08 -16.31 0.72
CA HIS A 16 -10.43 -16.04 -0.68
C HIS A 16 -11.34 -14.80 -0.91
N GLU A 17 -12.07 -14.32 0.08
CA GLU A 17 -12.98 -13.17 -0.06
C GLU A 17 -12.17 -11.87 -0.23
N THR A 18 -12.62 -10.91 -1.03
CA THR A 18 -11.87 -9.66 -1.23
C THR A 18 -12.26 -8.59 -0.21
N ALA A 19 -11.29 -7.77 0.19
CA ALA A 19 -11.51 -6.57 1.01
C ALA A 19 -10.63 -5.46 0.44
N ASN A 20 -11.12 -4.83 -0.63
CA ASN A 20 -10.35 -3.85 -1.38
C ASN A 20 -10.11 -2.58 -0.55
N TYR A 21 -8.88 -2.08 -0.60
CA TYR A 21 -8.50 -0.81 0.01
C TYR A 21 -7.59 -0.03 -0.92
N ASP A 22 -8.04 1.16 -1.32
CA ASP A 22 -7.24 2.09 -2.11
C ASP A 22 -6.25 2.79 -1.18
N ILE A 23 -4.97 2.76 -1.55
CA ILE A 23 -3.86 3.38 -0.82
C ILE A 23 -3.05 4.20 -1.82
N ALA A 24 -2.69 5.42 -1.49
CA ALA A 24 -1.86 6.25 -2.35
C ALA A 24 -0.77 7.01 -1.59
N ASN A 25 0.22 7.48 -2.35
CA ASN A 25 1.24 8.41 -1.88
C ASN A 25 1.56 9.43 -2.98
N GLU A 26 2.59 10.26 -2.83
CA GLU A 26 2.88 11.32 -3.81
C GLU A 26 3.17 10.80 -5.23
N ARG A 27 3.62 9.54 -5.37
CA ARG A 27 4.09 8.97 -6.64
C ARG A 27 3.21 7.87 -7.21
N ILE A 28 2.47 7.15 -6.37
CA ILE A 28 1.67 6.01 -6.80
C ILE A 28 0.29 5.95 -6.13
N ALA A 29 -0.61 5.22 -6.78
CA ALA A 29 -1.89 4.77 -6.21
C ALA A 29 -2.03 3.26 -6.44
N VAL A 30 -2.39 2.51 -5.41
CA VAL A 30 -2.55 1.06 -5.45
C VAL A 30 -3.87 0.63 -4.81
N ARG A 31 -4.33 -0.58 -5.13
CA ARG A 31 -5.48 -1.19 -4.47
C ARG A 31 -5.09 -2.54 -3.88
N ALA A 32 -4.95 -2.60 -2.56
CA ALA A 32 -4.72 -3.84 -1.84
C ALA A 32 -6.01 -4.67 -1.81
N ASP A 33 -5.90 -5.99 -1.95
CA ASP A 33 -7.04 -6.87 -2.23
C ASP A 33 -7.64 -7.56 -0.99
N GLY A 34 -7.07 -7.35 0.19
CA GLY A 34 -7.45 -8.00 1.44
C GLY A 34 -6.90 -9.42 1.60
N LYS A 35 -6.03 -9.88 0.70
CA LYS A 35 -5.37 -11.19 0.69
C LYS A 35 -3.84 -11.06 0.76
N GLY A 36 -3.35 -9.83 0.91
CA GLY A 36 -1.91 -9.50 0.86
C GLY A 36 -1.42 -9.09 -0.53
N GLY A 37 -2.25 -9.25 -1.56
CA GLY A 37 -1.94 -8.87 -2.94
C GLY A 37 -2.42 -7.46 -3.31
N LEU A 38 -2.26 -7.13 -4.59
CA LEU A 38 -2.72 -5.90 -5.22
C LEU A 38 -3.58 -6.23 -6.46
N THR A 39 -4.63 -5.44 -6.66
CA THR A 39 -5.46 -5.47 -7.89
C THR A 39 -5.12 -4.32 -8.84
N SER A 40 -4.42 -3.28 -8.38
CA SER A 40 -3.96 -2.19 -9.23
C SER A 40 -2.68 -1.57 -8.69
N TYR A 41 -1.83 -1.10 -9.61
CA TYR A 41 -0.67 -0.27 -9.34
C TYR A 41 -0.62 0.82 -10.40
N ARG A 42 -0.60 2.10 -9.99
CA ARG A 42 -0.54 3.24 -10.92
C ARG A 42 0.54 4.21 -10.49
N VAL A 43 1.39 4.60 -11.43
CA VAL A 43 2.40 5.64 -11.25
C VAL A 43 1.83 6.98 -11.72
N ALA A 44 1.93 8.02 -10.89
CA ALA A 44 1.49 9.36 -11.24
C ALA A 44 2.31 9.91 -12.42
N ASN A 45 1.66 10.58 -13.37
CA ASN A 45 2.25 11.14 -14.59
C ASN A 45 3.08 10.16 -15.45
N ALA A 46 2.80 8.85 -15.37
CA ALA A 46 3.34 7.88 -16.32
C ALA A 46 2.25 7.54 -17.35
N THR A 47 2.55 7.74 -18.64
CA THR A 47 1.61 7.41 -19.72
C THR A 47 1.37 5.91 -19.79
N GLY A 48 0.10 5.53 -19.71
CA GLY A 48 -0.36 4.15 -19.74
C GLY A 48 -0.71 3.64 -18.35
N GLU A 49 -1.88 3.02 -18.22
CA GLU A 49 -2.10 2.09 -17.12
C GLU A 49 -0.98 1.06 -17.18
N LEU A 50 0.02 1.20 -16.31
CA LEU A 50 1.03 0.17 -16.19
C LEU A 50 0.41 -0.97 -15.41
N LEU A 51 -0.22 -1.83 -16.20
CA LEU A 51 -0.65 -3.17 -15.86
C LEU A 51 -1.95 -3.17 -15.04
N SER A 52 -2.79 -4.15 -15.31
CA SER A 52 -3.56 -4.78 -14.25
C SER A 52 -2.63 -5.85 -13.68
N PRO A 53 -1.57 -5.52 -12.90
CA PRO A 53 -0.80 -6.59 -12.29
C PRO A 53 -1.76 -7.15 -11.23
N ALA A 54 -2.35 -8.30 -11.54
CA ALA A 54 -2.84 -9.18 -10.51
C ALA A 54 -1.59 -9.63 -9.75
N LEU A 55 -1.21 -8.82 -8.77
CA LEU A 55 -0.08 -9.07 -7.91
C LEU A 55 -0.63 -9.90 -6.76
N SER A 56 -0.28 -11.18 -6.71
CA SER A 56 -0.84 -12.09 -5.71
C SER A 56 0.25 -12.75 -4.89
N LEU A 57 0.00 -12.77 -3.59
CA LEU A 57 0.77 -13.56 -2.64
C LEU A 57 0.13 -14.94 -2.49
N ASP A 58 0.86 -15.96 -2.93
CA ASP A 58 0.61 -17.33 -2.52
C ASP A 58 1.48 -17.62 -1.30
N LEU A 59 0.84 -18.03 -0.21
CA LEU A 59 1.48 -18.21 1.09
C LEU A 59 1.44 -19.67 1.50
N ALA A 60 2.56 -20.13 2.05
CA ALA A 60 2.67 -21.38 2.78
C ALA A 60 3.31 -21.13 4.14
N VAL A 61 2.93 -21.96 5.12
CA VAL A 61 3.51 -21.94 6.47
C VAL A 61 3.96 -23.36 6.79
N ASN A 62 5.22 -23.49 7.24
CA ASN A 62 5.86 -24.77 7.53
C ASN A 62 5.73 -25.76 6.36
N GLY A 63 5.98 -25.28 5.13
CA GLY A 63 5.88 -26.08 3.90
C GLY A 63 4.46 -26.44 3.44
N LYS A 64 3.41 -25.94 4.10
CA LYS A 64 2.01 -26.20 3.74
C LYS A 64 1.33 -24.95 3.21
N ARG A 65 0.77 -25.05 1.99
CA ARG A 65 -0.03 -23.96 1.39
C ARG A 65 -1.24 -23.64 2.26
N LEU A 66 -1.50 -22.35 2.44
CA LEU A 66 -2.66 -21.88 3.18
C LEU A 66 -3.97 -22.22 2.47
N SER A 67 -4.98 -22.64 3.24
CA SER A 67 -6.31 -22.94 2.71
C SER A 67 -7.06 -21.65 2.34
N PRO A 68 -7.78 -21.61 1.20
CA PRO A 68 -8.62 -20.47 0.84
C PRO A 68 -9.78 -20.23 1.83
N TYR A 69 -10.10 -21.21 2.68
CA TYR A 69 -11.18 -21.16 3.67
C TYR A 69 -10.70 -20.78 5.08
N LEU A 70 -9.42 -20.45 5.25
CA LEU A 70 -8.91 -19.90 6.51
C LEU A 70 -9.67 -18.63 6.86
N SER A 71 -9.95 -18.47 8.14
CA SER A 71 -10.54 -17.23 8.65
C SER A 71 -9.48 -16.13 8.61
N LYS A 72 -9.90 -14.93 8.21
CA LYS A 72 -9.05 -13.75 8.18
C LYS A 72 -9.72 -12.55 8.82
N THR A 73 -8.87 -11.63 9.28
CA THR A 73 -9.25 -10.28 9.67
C THR A 73 -8.41 -9.28 8.88
N VAL A 74 -9.05 -8.35 8.20
CA VAL A 74 -8.39 -7.28 7.44
C VAL A 74 -8.63 -5.96 8.15
N LYS A 75 -7.57 -5.22 8.48
CA LYS A 75 -7.63 -3.90 9.11
C LYS A 75 -7.09 -2.86 8.13
N MET A 76 -7.82 -1.78 7.92
CA MET A 76 -7.50 -0.75 6.93
C MET A 76 -7.48 0.62 7.60
N VAL A 77 -6.36 1.32 7.47
CA VAL A 77 -6.20 2.69 7.99
C VAL A 77 -5.00 3.39 7.35
N GLY A 78 -5.21 4.65 6.97
CA GLY A 78 -4.19 5.47 6.31
C GLY A 78 -3.54 4.77 5.13
N ARG A 79 -2.21 4.77 5.07
CA ARG A 79 -1.47 4.12 3.99
C ARG A 79 -1.25 2.62 4.17
N MET A 80 -2.10 1.93 4.93
CA MET A 80 -1.84 0.54 5.34
C MET A 80 -3.08 -0.36 5.28
N GLN A 81 -2.86 -1.59 4.84
CA GLN A 81 -3.78 -2.72 5.03
C GLN A 81 -3.04 -3.86 5.72
N GLU A 82 -3.53 -4.32 6.86
CA GLU A 82 -3.04 -5.51 7.58
C GLU A 82 -4.04 -6.65 7.41
N VAL A 83 -3.58 -7.78 6.87
CA VAL A 83 -4.34 -9.03 6.77
C VAL A 83 -3.79 -10.00 7.80
N VAL A 84 -4.62 -10.41 8.76
CA VAL A 84 -4.28 -11.39 9.80
C VAL A 84 -4.98 -12.71 9.48
N LEU A 85 -4.18 -13.78 9.33
CA LEU A 85 -4.60 -15.13 9.02
C LEU A 85 -4.38 -16.03 10.24
N GLN A 86 -5.43 -16.74 10.65
CA GLN A 86 -5.36 -17.72 11.73
C GLN A 86 -5.05 -19.09 11.11
N THR A 87 -3.83 -19.58 11.30
CA THR A 87 -3.38 -20.89 10.78
C THR A 87 -3.29 -21.90 11.92
N ASP A 88 -3.22 -23.20 11.60
CA ASP A 88 -3.03 -24.25 12.61
C ASP A 88 -1.68 -24.16 13.34
N ALA A 89 -0.69 -23.48 12.74
CA ALA A 89 0.64 -23.30 13.30
C ALA A 89 0.78 -22.01 14.14
N GLY A 90 -0.16 -21.07 14.01
CA GLY A 90 -0.10 -19.75 14.64
C GLY A 90 -0.71 -18.65 13.78
N GLU A 91 -0.55 -17.42 14.24
CA GLU A 91 -1.00 -16.22 13.53
C GLU A 91 0.05 -15.78 12.49
N LEU A 92 -0.39 -15.55 11.25
CA LEU A 92 0.41 -14.92 10.20
C LEU A 92 -0.23 -13.59 9.84
N SER A 93 0.52 -12.50 9.90
CA SER A 93 0.09 -11.19 9.40
C SER A 93 0.83 -10.80 8.13
N VAL A 94 0.11 -10.17 7.21
CA VAL A 94 0.64 -9.57 5.98
C VAL A 94 0.21 -8.12 5.97
N THR A 95 1.16 -7.20 6.13
CA THR A 95 0.90 -5.76 6.07
C THR A 95 1.41 -5.19 4.75
N THR A 96 0.51 -4.64 3.96
CA THR A 96 0.81 -3.88 2.75
C THR A 96 0.77 -2.40 3.10
N PHE A 97 1.82 -1.65 2.77
CA PHE A 97 1.86 -0.22 3.05
C PHE A 97 2.60 0.60 2.00
N LEU A 98 2.28 1.89 1.96
CA LEU A 98 3.02 2.91 1.23
C LEU A 98 3.62 3.91 2.21
N ASP A 99 4.88 4.27 2.01
CA ASP A 99 5.41 5.48 2.62
C ASP A 99 4.89 6.73 1.89
N LYS A 100 5.35 7.92 2.26
CA LYS A 100 4.90 9.17 1.65
C LYS A 100 5.40 9.39 0.21
N THR A 101 6.59 8.91 -0.13
CA THR A 101 7.35 9.44 -1.28
C THR A 101 7.94 8.39 -2.21
N THR A 102 7.99 7.11 -1.85
CA THR A 102 8.62 6.08 -2.67
C THR A 102 7.68 5.61 -3.77
N ASN A 103 8.20 5.44 -4.98
CA ASN A 103 7.51 4.65 -6.02
C ASN A 103 7.70 3.15 -5.73
N GLY A 104 6.94 2.62 -4.78
CA GLY A 104 7.01 1.20 -4.42
C GLY A 104 6.03 0.82 -3.33
N VAL A 105 5.66 -0.46 -3.31
CA VAL A 105 4.77 -1.05 -2.32
C VAL A 105 5.58 -1.94 -1.40
N PHE A 106 5.45 -1.70 -0.11
CA PHE A 106 6.10 -2.46 0.93
C PHE A 106 5.16 -3.55 1.45
N PHE A 107 5.70 -4.75 1.65
CA PHE A 107 5.01 -5.87 2.28
C PHE A 107 5.82 -6.35 3.48
N LEU A 108 5.13 -6.53 4.60
CA LEU A 108 5.70 -7.09 5.82
C LEU A 108 4.90 -8.33 6.20
N LEU A 109 5.51 -9.50 6.08
CA LEU A 109 4.96 -10.77 6.54
C LEU A 109 5.57 -11.11 7.89
N LYS A 110 4.73 -11.42 8.89
CA LYS A 110 5.15 -11.74 10.25
C LYS A 110 4.38 -12.92 10.81
N GLY A 111 5.10 -13.88 11.38
CA GLY A 111 4.53 -15.03 12.07
C GLY A 111 5.51 -15.57 13.08
N GLU A 112 5.30 -15.28 14.36
CA GLU A 112 6.24 -15.65 15.42
C GLU A 112 6.46 -17.16 15.46
N GLY A 113 7.71 -17.59 15.29
CA GLY A 113 8.08 -19.01 15.27
C GLY A 113 7.66 -19.79 14.02
N LEU A 114 7.02 -19.16 13.03
CA LEU A 114 6.60 -19.79 11.78
C LEU A 114 7.72 -19.80 10.74
N ASP A 115 7.83 -20.89 9.98
CA ASP A 115 8.57 -20.89 8.72
C ASP A 115 7.61 -20.39 7.63
N ILE A 116 7.91 -19.23 7.05
CA ILE A 116 7.07 -18.53 6.08
C ILE A 116 7.64 -18.78 4.70
N ASP A 117 6.84 -19.40 3.83
CA ASP A 117 7.13 -19.58 2.41
C ASP A 117 6.25 -18.62 1.61
N VAL A 118 6.87 -17.76 0.80
CA VAL A 118 6.17 -16.79 -0.04
C VAL A 118 6.42 -17.03 -1.51
N CYS A 119 5.34 -17.05 -2.30
CA CYS A 119 5.37 -16.95 -3.75
C CYS A 119 4.69 -15.63 -4.14
N PHE A 120 5.50 -14.67 -4.57
CA PHE A 120 5.07 -13.36 -5.04
C PHE A 120 4.89 -13.41 -6.55
N ASN A 121 3.64 -13.57 -6.99
CA ASN A 121 3.29 -13.63 -8.41
C ASN A 121 3.13 -12.20 -8.94
N CYS A 122 3.92 -11.80 -9.92
CA CYS A 122 3.80 -10.48 -10.54
C CYS A 122 3.66 -10.61 -12.06
N ARG A 123 2.43 -10.83 -12.51
CA ARG A 123 2.12 -10.88 -13.94
C ARG A 123 2.51 -9.56 -14.59
N ALA A 124 3.33 -9.63 -15.63
CA ALA A 124 3.93 -8.52 -16.40
C ALA A 124 5.24 -7.89 -15.86
N ALA A 125 5.88 -8.56 -14.92
CA ALA A 125 7.28 -8.34 -14.57
C ALA A 125 8.20 -9.02 -15.61
N LYS A 126 8.58 -8.30 -16.67
CA LYS A 126 9.49 -8.87 -17.69
C LYS A 126 10.90 -8.96 -17.12
N SER A 127 11.44 -10.19 -17.03
CA SER A 127 12.79 -10.42 -16.51
C SER A 127 13.45 -11.67 -17.11
N VAL A 128 14.64 -11.96 -16.63
CA VAL A 128 15.31 -13.27 -16.66
C VAL A 128 15.22 -13.93 -15.28
N SER A 129 15.34 -15.25 -15.22
CA SER A 129 15.42 -15.95 -13.93
C SER A 129 16.69 -15.53 -13.19
N GLN A 130 16.56 -15.20 -11.90
CA GLN A 130 17.63 -14.64 -11.08
C GLN A 130 17.45 -15.06 -9.62
N SER A 131 18.54 -15.40 -8.96
CA SER A 131 18.56 -15.70 -7.52
C SER A 131 19.13 -14.52 -6.72
N GLY A 132 18.65 -14.33 -5.51
CA GLY A 132 19.18 -13.36 -4.54
C GLY A 132 18.09 -12.67 -3.72
N ALA A 133 18.53 -11.72 -2.90
CA ALA A 133 17.66 -10.83 -2.13
C ALA A 133 17.17 -9.62 -2.95
N PHE A 134 17.72 -9.41 -4.15
CA PHE A 134 17.35 -8.34 -5.07
C PHE A 134 17.24 -8.90 -6.49
N VAL A 135 16.17 -8.52 -7.17
CA VAL A 135 15.86 -8.90 -8.54
C VAL A 135 15.50 -7.63 -9.32
N GLN A 136 16.11 -7.49 -10.50
CA GLN A 136 15.81 -6.41 -11.43
C GLN A 136 15.29 -6.99 -12.75
N GLY A 137 14.12 -6.54 -13.17
CA GLY A 137 13.61 -6.76 -14.52
C GLY A 137 13.71 -5.53 -15.40
N GLU A 138 13.11 -5.60 -16.59
CA GLU A 138 13.07 -4.48 -17.55
C GLU A 138 12.35 -3.25 -16.98
N ASN A 139 11.27 -3.47 -16.22
CA ASN A 139 10.37 -2.42 -15.74
C ASN A 139 10.08 -2.51 -14.23
N PHE A 140 10.77 -3.37 -13.49
CA PHE A 140 10.53 -3.53 -12.06
C PHE A 140 11.80 -3.80 -11.26
N CYS A 141 11.71 -3.51 -9.97
CA CYS A 141 12.67 -3.92 -8.94
C CYS A 141 11.92 -4.64 -7.82
N LEU A 142 12.51 -5.71 -7.31
CA LEU A 142 12.03 -6.44 -6.14
C LEU A 142 13.19 -6.65 -5.16
N SER A 143 13.01 -6.21 -3.92
CA SER A 143 13.92 -6.51 -2.81
C SER A 143 13.22 -7.37 -1.78
N SER A 144 13.98 -8.26 -1.14
CA SER A 144 13.53 -9.18 -0.11
C SER A 144 14.53 -9.24 1.04
N SER A 145 14.05 -9.38 2.28
CA SER A 145 14.94 -9.63 3.44
C SER A 145 15.47 -11.06 3.46
N ALA A 146 14.86 -11.95 2.66
CA ALA A 146 15.25 -13.35 2.50
C ALA A 146 15.74 -13.59 1.08
N ALA A 147 16.80 -14.38 0.93
CA ALA A 147 17.22 -14.84 -0.39
C ALA A 147 16.10 -15.67 -1.03
N GLY A 148 15.93 -15.51 -2.33
CA GLY A 148 14.92 -16.22 -3.09
C GLY A 148 15.28 -16.34 -4.57
N ASP A 149 14.35 -16.91 -5.32
CA ASP A 149 14.49 -17.18 -6.75
C ASP A 149 13.35 -16.52 -7.52
N TRP A 150 13.70 -15.64 -8.45
CA TRP A 150 12.82 -15.20 -9.52
C TRP A 150 12.81 -16.25 -10.63
N VAL A 151 11.61 -16.78 -10.91
CA VAL A 151 11.37 -17.76 -11.96
C VAL A 151 10.55 -17.09 -13.06
N LYS A 152 11.23 -16.74 -14.16
CA LYS A 152 10.62 -16.04 -15.31
C LYS A 152 9.42 -16.79 -15.87
N GLU A 153 9.49 -18.11 -15.97
CA GLU A 153 8.46 -18.95 -16.59
C GLU A 153 7.12 -18.85 -15.86
N ASN A 154 7.16 -18.50 -14.57
CA ASN A 154 5.98 -18.35 -13.72
C ASN A 154 5.65 -16.89 -13.41
N ASP A 155 6.51 -15.93 -13.77
CA ASP A 155 6.49 -14.55 -13.30
C ASP A 155 6.41 -14.46 -11.76
N CYS A 156 7.16 -15.31 -11.05
CA CYS A 156 7.09 -15.43 -9.59
C CYS A 156 8.46 -15.29 -8.92
N PHE A 157 8.45 -14.67 -7.74
CA PHE A 157 9.56 -14.74 -6.79
C PHE A 157 9.20 -15.69 -5.64
N TYR A 158 10.07 -16.65 -5.38
CA TYR A 158 9.95 -17.58 -4.26
C TYR A 158 10.98 -17.23 -3.19
N ALA A 159 10.55 -17.04 -1.95
CA ALA A 159 11.45 -16.88 -0.82
C ALA A 159 10.90 -17.59 0.41
N ALA A 160 11.79 -17.96 1.32
CA ALA A 160 11.42 -18.55 2.60
C ALA A 160 12.24 -17.93 3.72
N ALA A 161 11.61 -17.66 4.86
CA ALA A 161 12.29 -17.21 6.07
C ALA A 161 11.53 -17.60 7.32
N LYS A 162 12.24 -17.64 8.44
CA LYS A 162 11.65 -17.86 9.74
C LYS A 162 11.23 -16.54 10.37
N GLY A 163 9.99 -16.46 10.85
CA GLY A 163 9.48 -15.34 11.64
C GLY A 163 9.02 -14.13 10.83
N GLU A 164 9.84 -13.65 9.89
CA GLU A 164 9.60 -12.39 9.20
C GLU A 164 10.15 -12.39 7.75
N VAL A 165 9.37 -11.86 6.82
CA VAL A 165 9.81 -11.54 5.44
C VAL A 165 9.40 -10.10 5.11
N LYS A 166 10.35 -9.28 4.66
CA LYS A 166 10.10 -7.94 4.13
C LYS A 166 10.27 -7.97 2.63
N LEU A 167 9.32 -7.38 1.90
CA LEU A 167 9.42 -7.20 0.45
C LEU A 167 9.19 -5.73 0.09
N LEU A 168 9.92 -5.23 -0.90
CA LEU A 168 9.59 -3.99 -1.60
C LEU A 168 9.48 -4.30 -3.08
N PHE A 169 8.37 -3.91 -3.69
CA PHE A 169 8.15 -4.03 -5.13
C PHE A 169 7.92 -2.65 -5.75
N SER A 170 8.63 -2.36 -6.83
CA SER A 170 8.52 -1.08 -7.54
C SER A 170 8.40 -1.31 -9.03
N LEU A 171 7.49 -0.59 -9.69
CA LEU A 171 7.43 -0.48 -11.15
C LEU A 171 8.04 0.85 -11.61
N ASN A 172 8.87 0.83 -12.65
CA ASN A 172 9.50 2.02 -13.23
C ASN A 172 10.24 2.91 -12.20
N ALA A 173 10.85 2.30 -11.19
CA ALA A 173 11.73 3.00 -10.26
C ALA A 173 13.20 2.78 -10.65
N SER A 174 14.08 3.73 -10.29
CA SER A 174 15.51 3.47 -10.40
C SER A 174 15.94 2.46 -9.33
N VAL A 175 16.96 1.65 -9.65
CA VAL A 175 17.54 0.69 -8.70
C VAL A 175 18.03 1.38 -7.44
N GLU A 176 18.67 2.54 -7.59
CA GLU A 176 19.17 3.34 -6.47
C GLU A 176 18.05 3.79 -5.52
N GLU A 177 16.96 4.36 -6.07
CA GLU A 177 15.80 4.78 -5.27
C GLU A 177 15.20 3.58 -4.52
N HIS A 178 15.02 2.46 -5.22
CA HIS A 178 14.43 1.25 -4.67
C HIS A 178 15.26 0.67 -3.52
N LEU A 179 16.58 0.51 -3.71
CA LEU A 179 17.46 -0.04 -2.68
C LEU A 179 17.56 0.89 -1.47
N ALA A 180 17.65 2.21 -1.68
CA ALA A 180 17.66 3.19 -0.58
C ALA A 180 16.35 3.16 0.23
N ALA A 181 15.21 2.97 -0.45
CA ALA A 181 13.93 2.80 0.22
C ALA A 181 13.87 1.52 1.04
N PHE A 182 14.39 0.41 0.51
CA PHE A 182 14.41 -0.88 1.23
C PHE A 182 15.34 -0.87 2.45
N GLN A 183 16.50 -0.20 2.37
CA GLN A 183 17.40 -0.04 3.51
C GLN A 183 16.76 0.68 4.70
N THR A 184 15.74 1.50 4.45
CA THR A 184 15.01 2.29 5.45
C THR A 184 13.61 1.73 5.73
N PHE A 185 13.38 0.44 5.44
CA PHE A 185 12.07 -0.21 5.54
C PHE A 185 11.41 -0.01 6.91
N ASP A 186 12.13 -0.31 7.99
CA ASP A 186 11.55 -0.29 9.34
C ASP A 186 11.19 1.13 9.80
N ASP A 187 12.03 2.11 9.47
CA ASP A 187 11.76 3.52 9.75
C ASP A 187 10.52 4.00 8.99
N ARG A 188 10.39 3.63 7.71
CA ARG A 188 9.20 3.95 6.90
C ARG A 188 7.94 3.30 7.46
N PHE A 189 8.03 2.02 7.86
CA PHE A 189 6.91 1.32 8.48
C PHE A 189 6.50 1.96 9.82
N ALA A 190 7.47 2.30 10.66
CA ALA A 190 7.23 3.00 11.92
C ALA A 190 6.59 4.37 11.69
N ARG A 191 7.06 5.14 10.70
CA ARG A 191 6.51 6.44 10.35
C ARG A 191 5.06 6.34 9.87
N CYS A 192 4.72 5.35 9.04
CA CYS A 192 3.34 5.13 8.59
C CYS A 192 2.37 4.90 9.75
N LYS A 193 2.80 4.13 10.76
CA LYS A 193 2.00 3.92 11.99
C LYS A 193 1.89 5.20 12.82
N ALA A 194 2.99 5.93 12.99
CA ALA A 194 3.01 7.18 13.74
C ALA A 194 2.07 8.22 13.13
N GLU A 195 2.04 8.34 11.79
CA GLU A 195 1.18 9.30 11.09
C GLU A 195 -0.30 9.10 11.39
N VAL A 196 -0.76 7.85 11.55
CA VAL A 196 -2.15 7.57 11.94
C VAL A 196 -2.42 8.01 13.38
N ALA A 197 -1.47 7.76 14.29
CA ALA A 197 -1.59 8.13 15.70
C ALA A 197 -1.50 9.65 15.94
N GLU A 198 -0.82 10.39 15.06
CA GLU A 198 -0.68 11.85 15.10
C GLU A 198 -1.95 12.60 14.65
N VAL A 199 -2.94 11.93 14.06
CA VAL A 199 -4.17 12.58 13.61
C VAL A 199 -5.01 13.03 14.81
N VAL A 200 -5.24 14.34 14.89
CA VAL A 200 -6.11 14.93 15.90
C VAL A 200 -7.54 14.93 15.41
N PHE A 201 -8.43 14.28 16.17
CA PHE A 201 -9.85 14.24 15.86
C PHE A 201 -10.57 15.52 16.29
N PRO A 202 -11.53 16.02 15.49
CA PRO A 202 -12.48 17.04 15.94
C PRO A 202 -13.29 16.55 17.15
N ALA A 203 -13.70 17.45 18.04
CA ALA A 203 -14.51 17.11 19.21
C ALA A 203 -15.87 16.46 18.89
N SER A 204 -16.36 16.61 17.66
CA SER A 204 -17.57 15.97 17.14
C SER A 204 -17.40 14.49 16.80
N VAL A 205 -16.17 13.99 16.72
CA VAL A 205 -15.87 12.57 16.47
C VAL A 205 -15.79 11.83 17.81
N GLN A 206 -16.81 11.03 18.10
CA GLN A 206 -17.02 10.40 19.41
C GLN A 206 -17.04 8.87 19.35
N THR A 207 -17.47 8.27 18.24
CA THR A 207 -17.55 6.81 18.08
C THR A 207 -16.39 6.23 17.28
N GLU A 208 -16.13 4.93 17.41
CA GLU A 208 -15.11 4.25 16.60
C GLU A 208 -15.41 4.27 15.10
N GLU A 209 -16.69 4.20 14.74
CA GLU A 209 -17.13 4.39 13.36
C GLU A 209 -16.79 5.79 12.85
N GLN A 210 -17.11 6.84 13.62
CA GLN A 210 -16.78 8.21 13.25
C GLN A 210 -15.26 8.42 13.14
N LYS A 211 -14.47 7.81 14.02
CA LYS A 211 -12.99 7.87 13.94
C LYS A 211 -12.49 7.20 12.66
N ALA A 212 -12.99 6.00 12.34
CA ALA A 212 -12.60 5.28 11.13
C ALA A 212 -12.98 6.03 9.86
N LEU A 213 -14.19 6.59 9.80
CA LEU A 213 -14.64 7.41 8.68
C LEU A 213 -13.84 8.71 8.57
N TYR A 214 -13.52 9.36 9.69
CA TYR A 214 -12.69 10.57 9.69
C TYR A 214 -11.27 10.26 9.19
N LEU A 215 -10.63 9.19 9.68
CA LEU A 215 -9.31 8.78 9.20
C LEU A 215 -9.32 8.41 7.72
N ALA A 216 -10.34 7.68 7.27
CA ALA A 216 -10.50 7.36 5.85
C ALA A 216 -10.60 8.64 5.00
N ALA A 217 -11.42 9.61 5.40
CA ALA A 217 -11.55 10.89 4.70
C ALA A 217 -10.25 11.72 4.76
N TYR A 218 -9.60 11.77 5.92
CA TYR A 218 -8.36 12.50 6.15
C TYR A 218 -7.23 11.98 5.25
N PHE A 219 -6.99 10.67 5.23
CA PHE A 219 -5.93 10.08 4.42
C PHE A 219 -6.27 10.11 2.92
N THR A 220 -7.53 9.87 2.55
CA THR A 220 -7.97 10.06 1.15
C THR A 220 -7.66 11.48 0.66
N ALA A 221 -7.96 12.49 1.47
CA ALA A 221 -7.65 13.87 1.15
C ALA A 221 -6.14 14.12 1.08
N LEU A 222 -5.40 13.68 2.08
CA LEU A 222 -3.95 13.87 2.16
C LEU A 222 -3.23 13.27 0.97
N GLU A 223 -3.66 12.08 0.55
CA GLU A 223 -3.03 11.34 -0.54
C GLU A 223 -3.43 11.87 -1.92
N ASN A 224 -4.56 12.56 -2.03
CA ASN A 224 -4.90 13.28 -3.26
C ASN A 224 -4.02 14.51 -3.47
N HIS A 225 -3.34 15.04 -2.45
CA HIS A 225 -2.38 16.12 -2.63
C HIS A 225 -1.15 15.63 -3.41
N LYS A 226 -0.84 16.28 -4.53
CA LYS A 226 0.34 15.99 -5.36
C LYS A 226 1.19 17.25 -5.56
N THR A 227 2.50 17.05 -5.58
CA THR A 227 3.46 18.08 -5.95
C THR A 227 4.26 17.57 -7.15
N ILE A 228 3.89 18.04 -8.36
CA ILE A 228 4.52 17.60 -9.60
C ILE A 228 4.74 18.80 -10.54
N GLY A 229 6.00 19.16 -10.79
CA GLY A 229 6.33 20.36 -11.55
C GLY A 229 5.73 21.60 -10.87
N GLU A 230 4.93 22.37 -11.62
CA GLU A 230 4.21 23.52 -11.08
C GLU A 230 2.90 23.17 -10.36
N PHE A 231 2.41 21.94 -10.51
CA PHE A 231 1.20 21.47 -9.84
C PHE A 231 1.49 21.22 -8.36
N ASN A 232 0.77 21.91 -7.47
CA ASN A 232 0.87 21.72 -6.03
C ASN A 232 -0.53 21.83 -5.41
N ALA A 233 -1.32 20.77 -5.53
CA ALA A 233 -2.75 20.78 -5.34
C ALA A 233 -3.31 19.38 -5.04
N PHE A 234 -4.56 19.32 -4.61
CA PHE A 234 -5.35 18.09 -4.52
C PHE A 234 -5.84 17.69 -5.90
N ALA A 235 -5.43 16.52 -6.36
CA ALA A 235 -5.96 15.89 -7.55
C ALA A 235 -7.47 15.62 -7.38
N ALA A 236 -8.23 15.72 -8.47
CA ALA A 236 -9.67 15.46 -8.49
C ALA A 236 -10.03 14.00 -8.14
N GLY A 237 -9.05 13.11 -8.19
CA GLY A 237 -9.13 11.73 -7.73
C GLY A 237 -8.03 10.88 -8.34
N ILE A 238 -7.95 9.62 -7.91
CA ILE A 238 -6.91 8.66 -8.33
C ILE A 238 -6.89 8.37 -9.85
N ASN A 239 -7.98 8.68 -10.56
CA ASN A 239 -8.09 8.53 -12.01
C ASN A 239 -7.62 9.76 -12.79
N TYR A 240 -7.31 10.86 -12.11
CA TYR A 240 -6.87 12.13 -12.70
C TYR A 240 -5.40 12.37 -12.40
N LEU A 241 -4.56 11.37 -12.63
CA LEU A 241 -3.11 11.41 -12.38
C LEU A 241 -2.27 11.52 -13.66
N ASP A 242 -2.88 11.56 -14.84
CA ASP A 242 -2.18 11.75 -16.12
C ASP A 242 -3.08 12.43 -17.19
N PRO A 243 -2.87 13.73 -17.51
CA PRO A 243 -2.16 14.67 -16.66
C PRO A 243 -2.90 14.84 -15.33
N VAL A 244 -2.17 15.21 -14.27
CA VAL A 244 -2.80 15.53 -12.98
C VAL A 244 -3.74 16.73 -13.10
N ARG A 245 -4.98 16.63 -12.59
CA ARG A 245 -6.00 17.70 -12.66
C ARG A 245 -6.59 18.02 -11.30
N THR A 246 -6.95 19.28 -11.10
CA THR A 246 -7.68 19.76 -9.92
C THR A 246 -8.88 20.60 -10.34
N TYR A 247 -9.93 20.63 -9.52
CA TYR A 247 -11.15 21.40 -9.77
C TYR A 247 -11.60 22.13 -8.51
N TYR A 248 -12.13 23.34 -8.64
CA TYR A 248 -12.66 24.13 -7.52
C TYR A 248 -13.66 23.35 -6.67
N ARG A 249 -14.68 22.75 -7.30
CA ARG A 249 -15.75 22.01 -6.61
C ARG A 249 -15.21 20.79 -5.87
N ASP A 250 -14.42 19.97 -6.55
CA ASP A 250 -13.91 18.70 -6.03
C ASP A 250 -12.90 18.94 -4.89
N SER A 251 -12.02 19.93 -5.05
CA SER A 251 -11.05 20.31 -4.03
C SER A 251 -11.70 20.92 -2.79
N TYR A 252 -12.82 21.66 -2.90
CA TYR A 252 -13.53 22.21 -1.74
C TYR A 252 -13.90 21.12 -0.72
N PHE A 253 -14.48 20.00 -1.17
CA PHE A 253 -14.81 18.90 -0.28
C PHE A 253 -13.58 18.12 0.18
N THR A 254 -12.58 17.98 -0.70
CA THR A 254 -11.34 17.24 -0.39
C THR A 254 -10.55 17.91 0.73
N VAL A 255 -10.51 19.24 0.82
CA VAL A 255 -9.70 19.93 1.83
C VAL A 255 -10.30 19.95 3.24
N LEU A 256 -11.61 19.71 3.39
CA LEU A 256 -12.29 19.91 4.68
C LEU A 256 -11.71 19.08 5.83
N PRO A 257 -11.35 17.79 5.67
CA PRO A 257 -10.75 17.01 6.75
C PRO A 257 -9.37 17.53 7.18
N LEU A 258 -8.69 18.28 6.30
CA LEU A 258 -7.32 18.75 6.47
C LEU A 258 -7.23 20.21 6.93
N LEU A 259 -8.35 20.95 6.94
CA LEU A 259 -8.34 22.41 7.12
C LEU A 259 -7.68 22.87 8.42
N SER A 260 -7.91 22.16 9.52
CA SER A 260 -7.37 22.52 10.84
C SER A 260 -5.96 21.99 11.09
N SER A 261 -5.56 20.93 10.40
CA SER A 261 -4.34 20.16 10.69
C SER A 261 -3.25 20.32 9.63
N ARG A 262 -3.61 20.70 8.41
CA ARG A 262 -2.73 20.91 7.26
C ARG A 262 -3.08 22.17 6.45
N PRO A 263 -3.22 23.35 7.09
CA PRO A 263 -3.61 24.59 6.40
C PRO A 263 -2.65 24.99 5.27
N GLU A 264 -1.38 24.56 5.34
CA GLU A 264 -0.38 24.75 4.31
C GLU A 264 -0.77 24.10 2.97
N LEU A 265 -1.37 22.91 2.99
CA LEU A 265 -1.82 22.21 1.78
C LEU A 265 -3.07 22.87 1.19
N VAL A 266 -3.97 23.36 2.05
CA VAL A 266 -5.14 24.13 1.61
C VAL A 266 -4.73 25.43 0.93
N LYS A 267 -3.73 26.13 1.49
CA LYS A 267 -3.15 27.31 0.85
C LYS A 267 -2.53 26.98 -0.51
N ALA A 268 -1.78 25.88 -0.62
CA ALA A 268 -1.18 25.44 -1.87
C ALA A 268 -2.26 25.19 -2.95
N GLN A 269 -3.36 24.53 -2.59
CA GLN A 269 -4.51 24.31 -3.47
C GLN A 269 -5.08 25.62 -4.02
N ILE A 270 -5.34 26.60 -3.15
CA ILE A 270 -5.91 27.90 -3.54
C ILE A 270 -4.97 28.63 -4.51
N LEU A 271 -3.67 28.64 -4.19
CA LEU A 271 -2.66 29.28 -5.05
C LEU A 271 -2.53 28.60 -6.41
N THR A 272 -2.60 27.27 -6.46
CA THR A 272 -2.57 26.53 -7.72
C THR A 272 -3.80 26.83 -8.56
N LEU A 273 -5.01 26.79 -7.99
CA LEU A 273 -6.25 27.13 -8.70
C LEU A 273 -6.27 28.58 -9.22
N ALA A 274 -5.65 29.51 -8.49
CA ALA A 274 -5.59 30.92 -8.88
C ALA A 274 -4.70 31.18 -10.10
N LYS A 275 -3.83 30.24 -10.49
CA LYS A 275 -2.98 30.36 -11.67
C LYS A 275 -3.69 30.00 -12.98
N GLY A 276 -4.87 29.38 -12.91
CA GLY A 276 -5.59 28.81 -14.06
C GLY A 276 -5.23 27.36 -14.30
#